data_AF-A0A8S4FPH1-F1
#
_entry.id   AF-A0A8S4FPH1-F1
#
_cell.length_a   1.000
_cell.length_b   1.000
_cell.length_c   1.000
_cell.angle_alpha   90.00
_cell.angle_beta   90.00
_cell.angle_gamma   90.00
#
_symmetry.space_group_name_H-M   'P 1'
#
loop_
_entity.id
_entity.type
_entity.pdbx_description
1 polymer ?
#
loop_
_entity_poly.entity_id
_entity_poly.type
_entity_poly.pdbx_seq_one_letter_code
_entity_poly.pdbx_strand_id
1 'polypeptide(L)'
;MDLHRPIDPNKTYEELTSEEKLRYDHQKLHELHKGHESMHLHMVMILLVTLIVAQFIVLEWKKRHYRSYASFTMVAMWTIPVLMSIKNHWVRFLVVWTIFTLCTGLVIRKCCVKPINVTTPRLVYKWFYLIYKLSCFLGVFGYILMMLTFLGINLLFGHKPQAWMDISLMLLFYGLYFGVLGRDVAEYCTDKLAASIGYYTQEGIPTRQLESDVCAVCGNKLLVGVDEEGVLGESD
;
A
#
# COMPACT_ATOMS: atom_id res chain seq x y z
N MET A 1 47.95 -8.20 -20.73
CA MET A 1 48.11 -6.75 -20.94
C MET A 1 47.97 -6.08 -19.58
N ASP A 2 49.03 -5.45 -19.08
CA ASP A 2 49.02 -4.85 -17.75
C ASP A 2 48.47 -3.42 -17.82
N LEU A 3 47.26 -3.20 -17.29
CA LEU A 3 46.58 -1.91 -17.31
C LEU A 3 47.14 -0.91 -16.28
N HIS A 4 48.02 -1.36 -15.37
CA HIS A 4 48.62 -0.52 -14.34
C HIS A 4 50.01 0.01 -14.69
N ARG A 5 50.51 -0.29 -15.91
CA ARG A 5 51.75 0.31 -16.39
C ARG A 5 51.57 1.83 -16.51
N PRO A 6 52.45 2.65 -15.89
CA PRO A 6 52.36 4.10 -16.01
C PRO A 6 52.57 4.53 -17.46
N ILE A 7 51.78 5.52 -17.88
CA ILE A 7 51.87 6.12 -19.21
C ILE A 7 52.91 7.23 -19.16
N ASP A 8 53.74 7.34 -20.22
CA ASP A 8 54.74 8.40 -20.31
C ASP A 8 54.08 9.78 -20.28
N PRO A 9 54.40 10.65 -19.31
CA PRO A 9 53.70 11.93 -19.09
C PRO A 9 54.00 12.98 -20.18
N ASN A 10 54.95 12.71 -21.07
CA ASN A 10 55.37 13.63 -22.14
C ASN A 10 54.61 13.44 -23.47
N LYS A 11 53.72 12.45 -23.59
CA LYS A 11 52.92 12.22 -24.81
C LYS A 11 51.57 12.92 -24.71
N THR A 12 51.16 13.60 -25.78
CA THR A 12 49.88 14.28 -25.88
C THR A 12 48.74 13.29 -26.15
N TYR A 13 47.50 13.51 -25.68
CA TYR A 13 46.36 12.56 -25.81
C TYR A 13 46.17 12.01 -27.24
N GLU A 14 46.42 12.84 -28.24
CA GLU A 14 46.28 12.50 -29.66
C GLU A 14 47.39 11.56 -30.18
N GLU A 15 48.56 11.57 -29.55
CA GLU A 15 49.74 10.77 -29.91
C GLU A 15 49.76 9.37 -29.25
N LEU A 16 48.83 9.10 -28.32
CA LEU A 16 48.71 7.79 -27.70
C LEU A 16 48.05 6.79 -28.67
N THR A 17 48.62 5.59 -28.70
CA THR A 17 48.02 4.43 -29.35
C THR A 17 46.66 4.10 -28.71
N SER A 18 45.77 3.40 -29.43
CA SER A 18 44.44 3.04 -28.93
C SER A 18 44.47 2.29 -27.59
N GLU A 19 45.47 1.43 -27.37
CA GLU A 19 45.66 0.73 -26.10
C GLU A 19 46.17 1.63 -24.97
N GLU A 20 47.00 2.63 -25.27
CA GLU A 20 47.47 3.60 -24.29
C GLU A 20 46.34 4.56 -23.88
N LYS A 21 45.44 4.94 -24.81
CA LYS A 21 44.22 5.72 -24.52
C LYS A 21 43.29 4.99 -23.55
N LEU A 22 43.02 3.71 -23.80
CA LEU A 22 42.21 2.87 -22.91
C LEU A 22 42.79 2.79 -21.48
N ARG A 23 44.12 2.68 -21.36
CA ARG A 23 44.81 2.67 -20.06
C ARG A 23 44.74 4.03 -19.37
N TYR A 24 44.88 5.11 -20.12
CA TYR A 24 44.75 6.48 -19.61
C TYR A 24 43.35 6.73 -19.06
N ASP A 25 42.32 6.37 -19.81
CA ASP A 25 40.92 6.54 -19.40
C ASP A 25 40.58 5.66 -18.18
N HIS A 26 41.09 4.42 -18.12
CA HIS A 26 40.93 3.54 -16.96
C HIS A 26 41.63 4.09 -15.69
N GLN A 27 42.85 4.61 -15.82
CA GLN A 27 43.58 5.23 -14.71
C GLN A 27 42.89 6.51 -14.23
N LYS A 28 42.45 7.37 -15.16
CA LYS A 28 41.69 8.59 -14.87
C LYS A 28 40.34 8.28 -14.21
N LEU A 29 39.64 7.23 -14.65
CA LEU A 29 38.42 6.75 -14.01
C LEU A 29 38.69 6.30 -12.57
N HIS A 30 39.75 5.52 -12.33
CA HIS A 30 40.14 5.10 -10.98
C HIS A 30 40.55 6.27 -10.08
N GLU A 31 41.24 7.28 -10.63
CA GLU A 31 41.57 8.51 -9.90
C GLU A 31 40.32 9.31 -9.54
N LEU A 32 39.36 9.44 -10.45
CA LEU A 32 38.06 10.07 -10.18
C LEU A 32 37.25 9.33 -9.12
N HIS A 33 37.40 8.00 -9.02
CA HIS A 33 36.74 7.18 -7.99
C HIS A 33 37.56 6.99 -6.71
N LYS A 34 38.81 7.49 -6.67
CA LYS A 34 39.72 7.33 -5.53
C LYS A 34 39.20 8.15 -4.35
N GLY A 35 38.66 7.46 -3.34
CA GLY A 35 38.02 8.08 -2.17
C GLY A 35 36.50 8.29 -2.31
N HIS A 36 35.91 8.05 -3.48
CA HIS A 36 34.46 8.03 -3.65
C HIS A 36 33.84 6.79 -2.99
N GLU A 37 34.55 5.65 -2.99
CA GLU A 37 34.10 4.43 -2.33
C GLU A 37 34.01 4.56 -0.80
N SER A 38 34.95 5.28 -0.16
CA SER A 38 34.88 5.53 1.28
C SER A 38 33.72 6.47 1.64
N MET A 39 33.41 7.46 0.80
CA MET A 39 32.21 8.30 0.98
C MET A 39 30.92 7.51 0.82
N HIS A 40 30.82 6.63 -0.19
CA HIS A 40 29.67 5.74 -0.35
C HIS A 40 29.49 4.83 0.86
N LEU A 41 30.58 4.26 1.38
CA LEU A 41 30.53 3.40 2.55
C LEU A 41 30.00 4.15 3.78
N HIS A 42 30.44 5.39 4.01
CA HIS A 42 29.91 6.22 5.10
C HIS A 42 28.42 6.53 4.94
N MET A 43 27.96 6.90 3.74
CA MET A 43 26.53 7.16 3.48
C MET A 43 25.68 5.92 3.71
N VAL A 44 26.15 4.74 3.25
CA VAL A 44 25.44 3.46 3.45
C VAL A 44 25.40 3.07 4.92
N MET A 45 26.49 3.27 5.68
CA MET A 45 26.51 2.97 7.10
C MET A 45 25.54 3.83 7.90
N ILE A 46 25.48 5.14 7.61
CA ILE A 46 24.50 6.04 8.24
C ILE A 46 23.07 5.65 7.86
N LEU A 47 22.82 5.33 6.59
CA LEU A 47 21.52 4.84 6.13
C LEU A 47 21.11 3.56 6.87
N LEU A 48 22.03 2.59 7.01
CA LEU A 48 21.75 1.31 7.65
C LEU A 48 21.43 1.49 9.15
N VAL A 49 22.23 2.30 9.86
CA VAL A 49 21.97 2.63 11.27
C VAL A 49 20.65 3.35 11.43
N THR A 50 20.36 4.35 10.59
CA THR A 50 19.10 5.11 10.66
C THR A 50 17.88 4.23 10.36
N LEU A 51 17.96 3.32 9.39
CA LEU A 51 16.90 2.35 9.10
C LEU A 51 16.64 1.40 10.28
N ILE A 52 17.69 0.89 10.92
CA ILE A 52 17.57 0.02 12.10
C ILE A 52 16.91 0.78 13.25
N VAL A 53 17.40 1.98 13.57
CA VAL A 53 16.83 2.82 14.64
C VAL A 53 15.37 3.17 14.35
N ALA A 54 15.04 3.53 13.10
CA ALA A 54 13.66 3.82 12.71
C ALA A 54 12.74 2.60 12.90
N GLN A 55 13.19 1.40 12.56
CA GLN A 55 12.42 0.17 12.78
C GLN A 55 12.15 -0.06 14.27
N PHE A 56 13.14 0.10 15.15
CA PHE A 56 12.95 -0.01 16.60
C PHE A 56 11.95 1.02 17.13
N ILE A 57 12.05 2.28 16.69
CA ILE A 57 11.11 3.34 17.08
C ILE A 57 9.68 2.97 16.66
N VAL A 58 9.48 2.48 15.44
CA VAL A 58 8.17 2.08 14.94
C VAL A 58 7.60 0.90 15.72
N LEU A 59 8.42 -0.10 16.05
CA LEU A 59 7.99 -1.26 16.82
C LEU A 59 7.59 -0.88 18.26
N GLU A 60 8.40 -0.06 18.93
CA GLU A 60 8.08 0.41 20.29
C GLU A 60 6.87 1.34 20.28
N TRP A 61 6.72 2.18 19.25
CA TRP A 61 5.54 3.02 19.09
C TRP A 61 4.26 2.18 18.91
N LYS A 62 4.32 1.13 18.08
CA LYS A 62 3.19 0.20 17.90
C LYS A 62 2.81 -0.49 19.20
N LYS A 63 3.79 -0.93 20.02
CA LYS A 63 3.52 -1.59 21.31
C LYS A 63 2.92 -0.64 22.34
N ARG A 64 3.48 0.56 22.52
CA ARG A 64 3.08 1.48 23.59
C ARG A 64 1.83 2.29 23.22
N HIS A 65 1.66 2.67 21.96
CA HIS A 65 0.56 3.53 21.49
C HIS A 65 -0.02 3.04 20.16
N TYR A 66 -0.62 1.83 20.18
CA TYR A 66 -1.22 1.22 18.98
C TYR A 66 -2.21 2.15 18.27
N ARG A 67 -3.09 2.84 19.01
CA ARG A 67 -4.12 3.71 18.43
C ARG A 67 -3.54 4.89 17.64
N SER A 68 -2.49 5.51 18.16
CA SER A 68 -1.79 6.62 17.49
C SER A 68 -1.02 6.11 16.28
N TYR A 69 -0.34 4.97 16.42
CA TYR A 69 0.35 4.30 15.32
C TYR A 69 -0.61 3.97 14.17
N ALA A 70 -1.73 3.28 14.45
CA ALA A 70 -2.72 2.87 13.45
C ALA A 70 -3.36 4.07 12.74
N SER A 71 -3.66 5.14 13.47
CA SER A 71 -4.21 6.38 12.87
C SER A 71 -3.18 7.05 11.97
N PHE A 72 -1.92 7.13 12.39
CA PHE A 72 -0.85 7.70 11.59
C PHE A 72 -0.59 6.88 10.32
N THR A 73 -0.48 5.56 10.42
CA THR A 73 -0.24 4.70 9.25
C THR A 73 -1.40 4.76 8.25
N MET A 74 -2.65 4.79 8.72
CA MET A 74 -3.80 4.98 7.82
C MET A 74 -3.72 6.31 7.09
N VAL A 75 -3.47 7.43 7.79
CA VAL A 75 -3.37 8.75 7.17
C VAL A 75 -2.17 8.83 6.21
N ALA A 76 -1.03 8.26 6.58
CA ALA A 76 0.16 8.22 5.74
C ALA A 76 -0.11 7.43 4.44
N MET A 77 -0.70 6.24 4.55
CA MET A 77 -1.05 5.42 3.38
C MET A 77 -2.09 6.11 2.49
N TRP A 78 -3.03 6.85 3.08
CA TRP A 78 -4.02 7.63 2.34
C TRP A 78 -3.38 8.81 1.59
N THR A 79 -2.46 9.55 2.22
CA THR A 79 -1.97 10.84 1.72
C THR A 79 -0.74 10.74 0.82
N ILE A 80 0.20 9.82 1.07
CA ILE A 80 1.47 9.75 0.34
C ILE A 80 1.26 9.58 -1.19
N PRO A 81 0.44 8.63 -1.68
CA PRO A 81 0.23 8.46 -3.13
C PRO A 81 -0.47 9.66 -3.77
N VAL A 82 -1.29 10.38 -3.01
CA VAL A 82 -2.01 11.58 -3.47
C VAL A 82 -1.04 12.74 -3.63
N LEU A 83 -0.17 12.98 -2.66
CA LEU A 83 0.86 14.01 -2.73
C LEU A 83 1.77 13.79 -3.94
N MET A 84 2.18 12.55 -4.17
CA MET A 84 2.96 12.18 -5.36
C MET A 84 2.17 12.40 -6.66
N SER A 85 0.88 12.04 -6.68
CA SER A 85 0.03 12.21 -7.87
C SER A 85 -0.25 13.68 -8.21
N ILE A 86 -0.36 14.55 -7.20
CA ILE A 86 -0.49 16.00 -7.39
C ILE A 86 0.78 16.56 -8.02
N LYS A 87 1.97 16.20 -7.50
CA LYS A 87 3.25 16.65 -8.04
C LYS A 87 3.48 16.19 -9.49
N ASN A 88 3.00 15.00 -9.84
CA ASN A 88 3.15 14.43 -11.18
C ASN A 88 1.96 14.73 -12.12
N HIS A 89 0.99 15.56 -11.70
CA HIS A 89 -0.22 15.91 -12.46
C HIS A 89 -1.05 14.72 -12.97
N TRP A 90 -1.13 13.64 -12.19
CA TRP A 90 -1.88 12.42 -12.54
C TRP A 90 -3.37 12.54 -12.22
N VAL A 91 -4.10 13.28 -13.07
CA VAL A 91 -5.51 13.63 -12.85
C VAL A 91 -6.42 12.40 -12.71
N ARG A 92 -6.19 11.34 -13.49
CA ARG A 92 -7.02 10.12 -13.46
C ARG A 92 -7.06 9.48 -12.08
N PHE A 93 -5.91 9.36 -11.43
CA PHE A 93 -5.80 8.81 -10.08
C PHE A 93 -6.51 9.71 -9.06
N LEU A 94 -6.31 11.03 -9.17
CA LEU A 94 -6.94 11.99 -8.26
C LEU A 94 -8.47 11.93 -8.34
N VAL A 95 -9.04 11.77 -9.53
CA VAL A 95 -10.51 11.64 -9.70
C VAL A 95 -11.03 10.36 -9.04
N VAL A 96 -10.40 9.21 -9.31
CA VAL A 96 -10.83 7.93 -8.68
C VAL A 96 -10.66 7.98 -7.17
N TRP A 97 -9.54 8.52 -6.70
CA TRP A 97 -9.23 8.66 -5.28
C TRP A 97 -10.20 9.60 -4.56
N THR A 98 -10.57 10.73 -5.16
CA THR A 98 -11.53 11.68 -4.56
C THR A 98 -12.92 11.06 -4.43
N ILE A 99 -13.40 10.35 -5.46
CA ILE A 99 -14.68 9.62 -5.40
C ILE A 99 -14.63 8.56 -4.30
N PHE A 100 -13.58 7.73 -4.27
CA PHE A 100 -13.39 6.71 -3.24
C PHE A 100 -13.38 7.32 -1.83
N THR A 101 -12.66 8.43 -1.66
CA THR A 101 -12.52 9.12 -0.37
C THR A 101 -13.82 9.75 0.08
N LEU A 102 -14.56 10.36 -0.83
CA LEU A 102 -15.87 10.93 -0.54
C LEU A 102 -16.86 9.84 -0.12
N CYS A 103 -17.00 8.77 -0.90
CA CYS A 103 -17.90 7.66 -0.58
C CYS A 103 -17.53 6.99 0.75
N THR A 104 -16.25 6.71 0.96
CA THR A 104 -15.76 6.11 2.21
C THR A 104 -15.95 7.05 3.41
N GLY A 105 -15.74 8.35 3.24
CA GLY A 105 -16.02 9.36 4.26
C GLY A 105 -17.50 9.42 4.66
N LEU A 106 -18.42 9.27 3.70
CA LEU A 106 -19.86 9.19 3.97
C LEU A 106 -20.22 7.94 4.79
N VAL A 107 -19.59 6.80 4.49
CA VAL A 107 -19.77 5.55 5.23
C VAL A 107 -19.24 5.69 6.67
N ILE A 108 -18.01 6.22 6.84
CA ILE A 108 -17.41 6.47 8.16
C ILE A 108 -18.29 7.43 8.97
N ARG A 109 -18.82 8.49 8.35
CA ARG A 109 -19.71 9.44 9.02
C ARG A 109 -20.96 8.74 9.55
N LYS A 110 -21.59 7.86 8.77
CA LYS A 110 -22.75 7.07 9.22
C LYS A 110 -22.39 6.15 10.39
N CYS A 111 -21.18 5.57 10.43
CA CYS A 111 -20.71 4.76 11.57
C CYS A 111 -20.47 5.57 12.85
N CYS A 112 -20.21 6.87 12.74
CA CYS A 112 -19.82 7.71 13.88
C CYS A 112 -21.00 8.47 14.50
N VAL A 113 -22.12 8.63 13.78
CA VAL A 113 -23.33 9.29 14.30
C VAL A 113 -24.01 8.39 15.34
N LYS A 114 -24.30 8.94 16.53
CA LYS A 114 -25.04 8.26 17.59
C LYS A 114 -26.47 8.84 17.70
N PRO A 115 -27.51 8.00 17.92
CA PRO A 115 -27.50 6.53 17.97
C PRO A 115 -27.35 5.90 16.57
N ILE A 116 -26.72 4.72 16.49
CA ILE A 116 -26.51 4.02 15.22
C ILE A 116 -27.84 3.39 14.77
N ASN A 117 -28.21 3.63 13.51
CA ASN A 117 -29.36 2.97 12.90
C ASN A 117 -29.01 1.49 12.61
N VAL A 118 -29.96 0.61 12.91
CA VAL A 118 -29.98 -0.85 12.68
C VAL A 118 -29.49 -1.30 11.29
N THR A 119 -29.73 -0.48 10.26
CA THR A 119 -29.35 -0.76 8.86
C THR A 119 -27.91 -0.37 8.51
N THR A 120 -27.24 0.43 9.35
CA THR A 120 -25.90 1.00 9.10
C THR A 120 -24.82 -0.08 8.91
N PRO A 121 -24.74 -1.13 9.77
CA PRO A 121 -23.73 -2.18 9.59
C PRO A 121 -23.86 -2.90 8.23
N ARG A 122 -25.09 -3.10 7.73
CA ARG A 122 -25.32 -3.74 6.42
C ARG A 122 -24.79 -2.87 5.28
N LEU A 123 -24.99 -1.55 5.34
CA LEU A 123 -24.48 -0.61 4.35
C LEU A 123 -22.95 -0.61 4.32
N VAL A 124 -22.33 -0.58 5.50
CA VAL A 124 -20.87 -0.60 5.68
C VAL A 124 -20.29 -1.87 5.08
N TYR A 125 -20.86 -3.02 5.41
CA TYR A 125 -20.47 -4.32 4.86
C TYR A 125 -20.59 -4.35 3.33
N LYS A 126 -21.74 -3.95 2.78
CA LYS A 126 -21.96 -3.91 1.31
C LYS A 126 -20.94 -3.01 0.60
N TRP A 127 -20.61 -1.85 1.16
CA TRP A 127 -19.63 -0.93 0.59
C TRP A 127 -18.22 -1.54 0.58
N PHE A 128 -17.71 -1.99 1.73
CA PHE A 128 -16.35 -2.54 1.80
C PHE A 128 -16.22 -3.87 1.05
N TYR A 129 -17.27 -4.68 0.99
CA TYR A 129 -17.31 -5.89 0.17
C TYR A 129 -17.25 -5.58 -1.32
N LEU A 130 -17.92 -4.51 -1.78
CA LEU A 130 -17.81 -4.02 -3.16
C LEU A 130 -16.38 -3.58 -3.49
N ILE A 131 -15.75 -2.81 -2.61
CA ILE A 131 -14.34 -2.38 -2.77
C ILE A 131 -13.41 -3.59 -2.83
N TYR A 132 -13.61 -4.58 -1.95
CA TYR A 132 -12.84 -5.82 -1.94
C TYR A 132 -12.97 -6.57 -3.27
N LYS A 133 -14.20 -6.79 -3.76
CA LYS A 133 -14.44 -7.47 -5.04
C LYS A 133 -13.78 -6.74 -6.21
N LEU A 134 -13.95 -5.42 -6.29
CA LEU A 134 -13.38 -4.61 -7.36
C LEU A 134 -11.84 -4.64 -7.31
N SER A 135 -11.26 -4.49 -6.12
CA SER A 135 -9.81 -4.50 -5.91
C SER A 135 -9.20 -5.86 -6.25
N CYS A 136 -9.86 -6.94 -5.84
CA CYS A 136 -9.45 -8.31 -6.16
C CYS A 136 -9.54 -8.56 -7.67
N PHE A 137 -10.65 -8.16 -8.31
CA PHE A 137 -10.81 -8.28 -9.76
C PHE A 137 -9.71 -7.53 -10.53
N LEU A 138 -9.46 -6.25 -10.19
CA LEU A 138 -8.42 -5.45 -10.84
C LEU A 138 -7.01 -6.02 -10.58
N GLY A 139 -6.73 -6.50 -9.37
CA GLY A 139 -5.45 -7.10 -9.00
C GLY A 139 -5.17 -8.41 -9.73
N VAL A 140 -6.15 -9.32 -9.77
CA VAL A 140 -6.04 -10.60 -10.50
C VAL A 140 -5.94 -10.35 -12.00
N PHE A 141 -6.75 -9.45 -12.55
CA PHE A 141 -6.70 -9.09 -13.96
C PHE A 141 -5.36 -8.46 -14.35
N GLY A 142 -4.85 -7.53 -13.54
CA GLY A 142 -3.51 -6.95 -13.72
C GLY A 142 -2.41 -8.00 -13.66
N TYR A 143 -2.47 -8.93 -12.69
CA TYR A 143 -1.51 -10.02 -12.58
C TYR A 143 -1.52 -10.95 -13.81
N ILE A 144 -2.71 -11.30 -14.31
CA ILE A 144 -2.84 -12.12 -15.53
C ILE A 144 -2.22 -11.38 -16.72
N LEU A 145 -2.50 -10.09 -16.92
CA LEU A 145 -1.88 -9.29 -17.99
C LEU A 145 -0.36 -9.22 -17.87
N MET A 146 0.16 -9.11 -16.64
CA MET A 146 1.60 -9.17 -16.37
C MET A 146 2.20 -10.50 -16.84
N MET A 147 1.57 -11.62 -16.44
CA MET A 147 2.03 -12.95 -16.82
C MET A 147 1.98 -13.14 -18.33
N LEU A 148 0.88 -12.77 -19.00
CA LEU A 148 0.76 -12.83 -20.46
C LEU A 148 1.86 -12.03 -21.17
N THR A 149 2.26 -10.89 -20.59
CA THR A 149 3.35 -10.07 -21.11
C THR A 149 4.71 -10.76 -20.96
N PHE A 150 4.98 -11.39 -19.81
CA PHE A 150 6.20 -12.17 -19.60
C PHE A 150 6.29 -13.41 -20.50
N LEU A 151 5.15 -14.04 -20.81
CA LEU A 151 5.07 -15.16 -21.75
C LEU A 151 5.23 -14.74 -23.23
N GLY A 152 5.31 -13.45 -23.53
CA GLY A 152 5.49 -12.96 -24.90
C GLY A 152 4.24 -13.00 -25.77
N ILE A 153 3.05 -13.22 -25.19
CA ILE A 153 1.78 -13.26 -25.94
C ILE A 153 1.44 -11.89 -26.54
N ASN A 154 1.89 -10.81 -25.90
CA ASN A 154 1.82 -9.45 -26.44
C ASN A 154 2.50 -9.29 -27.82
N LEU A 155 3.57 -10.05 -28.10
CA LEU A 155 4.26 -10.05 -29.39
C LEU A 155 3.41 -10.70 -30.48
N LEU A 156 2.59 -11.70 -30.14
CA LEU A 156 1.64 -12.33 -31.08
C LEU A 156 0.60 -11.34 -31.60
N PHE A 157 0.25 -10.33 -30.80
CA PHE A 157 -0.66 -9.24 -31.18
C PHE A 157 0.07 -8.03 -31.77
N GLY A 158 1.39 -8.09 -31.97
CA GLY A 158 2.18 -6.98 -32.54
C GLY A 158 2.30 -5.75 -31.65
N HIS A 159 1.95 -5.84 -30.36
CA HIS A 159 2.03 -4.73 -29.43
C HIS A 159 3.37 -4.71 -28.69
N LYS A 160 3.89 -3.50 -28.43
CA LYS A 160 5.12 -3.32 -27.63
C LYS A 160 4.91 -3.81 -26.20
N PRO A 161 5.83 -4.61 -25.64
CA PRO A 161 5.72 -5.11 -24.26
C PRO A 161 5.56 -4.04 -23.20
N GLN A 162 6.20 -2.88 -23.40
CA GLN A 162 6.14 -1.76 -22.47
C GLN A 162 4.70 -1.32 -22.17
N ALA A 163 3.85 -1.19 -23.20
CA ALA A 163 2.49 -0.68 -23.03
C ALA A 163 1.62 -1.64 -22.18
N TRP A 164 1.79 -2.95 -22.37
CA TRP A 164 1.08 -3.96 -21.60
C TRP A 164 1.56 -4.02 -20.16
N MET A 165 2.88 -3.91 -19.93
CA MET A 165 3.44 -3.82 -18.58
C MET A 165 2.95 -2.57 -17.85
N ASP A 166 2.90 -1.42 -18.51
CA ASP A 166 2.41 -0.18 -17.91
C ASP A 166 0.94 -0.33 -17.48
N ILE A 167 0.08 -0.87 -18.35
CA ILE A 167 -1.34 -1.12 -18.02
C ILE A 167 -1.46 -2.12 -16.87
N SER A 168 -0.70 -3.22 -16.92
CA SER A 168 -0.68 -4.25 -15.90
C SER A 168 -0.28 -3.70 -14.53
N LEU A 169 0.83 -2.96 -14.46
CA LEU A 169 1.32 -2.34 -13.23
C LEU A 169 0.33 -1.32 -12.68
N MET A 170 -0.31 -0.54 -13.55
CA MET A 170 -1.35 0.41 -13.13
C MET A 170 -2.55 -0.32 -12.52
N LEU A 171 -3.07 -1.38 -13.15
CA LEU A 171 -4.18 -2.16 -12.60
C LEU A 171 -3.84 -2.80 -11.26
N LEU A 172 -2.63 -3.38 -11.16
CA LEU A 172 -2.15 -4.01 -9.93
C LEU A 172 -1.95 -2.99 -8.81
N PHE A 173 -1.41 -1.80 -9.13
CA PHE A 173 -1.31 -0.69 -8.19
C PHE A 173 -2.68 -0.24 -7.69
N TYR A 174 -3.66 -0.05 -8.57
CA TYR A 174 -5.02 0.35 -8.17
C TYR A 174 -5.68 -0.73 -7.29
N GLY A 175 -5.59 -2.00 -7.69
CA GLY A 175 -6.14 -3.12 -6.93
C GLY A 175 -5.53 -3.23 -5.53
N LEU A 176 -4.19 -3.18 -5.41
CA LEU A 176 -3.52 -3.26 -4.12
C LEU A 176 -3.78 -2.01 -3.27
N TYR A 177 -3.68 -0.81 -3.84
CA TYR A 177 -3.83 0.43 -3.10
C TYR A 177 -5.22 0.57 -2.49
N PHE A 178 -6.28 0.47 -3.30
CA PHE A 178 -7.65 0.58 -2.82
C PHE A 178 -8.08 -0.65 -1.99
N GLY A 179 -7.49 -1.83 -2.25
CA GLY A 179 -7.73 -3.03 -1.46
C GLY A 179 -7.20 -2.93 -0.03
N VAL A 180 -5.93 -2.53 0.13
CA VAL A 180 -5.31 -2.35 1.45
C VAL A 180 -5.99 -1.19 2.19
N LEU A 181 -6.24 -0.06 1.52
CA LEU A 181 -6.93 1.09 2.10
C LEU A 181 -8.36 0.75 2.53
N GLY A 182 -9.12 0.04 1.70
CA GLY A 182 -10.48 -0.39 2.01
C GLY A 182 -10.52 -1.33 3.22
N ARG A 183 -9.57 -2.26 3.34
CA ARG A 183 -9.46 -3.17 4.48
C ARG A 183 -9.16 -2.43 5.78
N ASP A 184 -8.18 -1.53 5.79
CA ASP A 184 -7.78 -0.79 7.00
C ASP A 184 -8.94 0.10 7.52
N VAL A 185 -9.68 0.72 6.61
CA VAL A 185 -10.86 1.52 6.98
C VAL A 185 -12.02 0.64 7.43
N ALA A 186 -12.20 -0.55 6.86
CA ALA A 186 -13.22 -1.50 7.29
C ALA A 186 -12.99 -1.96 8.74
N GLU A 187 -11.73 -2.23 9.11
CA GLU A 187 -11.32 -2.55 10.48
C GLU A 187 -11.68 -1.40 11.42
N TYR A 188 -11.28 -0.17 11.06
CA TYR A 188 -11.63 1.03 11.84
C TYR A 188 -13.15 1.21 12.01
N CYS A 189 -13.94 1.01 10.95
CA CYS A 189 -15.39 1.12 11.02
C CYS A 189 -15.99 0.03 11.93
N THR A 190 -15.49 -1.20 11.85
CA THR A 190 -15.97 -2.33 12.64
C THR A 190 -15.72 -2.10 14.12
N ASP A 191 -14.54 -1.59 14.50
CA ASP A 191 -14.23 -1.22 15.89
C ASP A 191 -15.17 -0.14 16.42
N LYS A 192 -15.48 0.87 15.60
CA LYS A 192 -16.41 1.95 15.98
C LYS A 192 -17.84 1.45 16.14
N LEU A 193 -18.29 0.58 15.23
CA LEU A 193 -19.60 -0.06 15.33
C LEU A 193 -19.68 -0.91 16.59
N ALA A 194 -18.71 -1.79 16.86
CA ALA A 194 -18.68 -2.64 18.04
C ALA A 194 -18.72 -1.82 19.35
N ALA A 195 -17.91 -0.75 19.45
CA ALA A 195 -17.88 0.12 20.62
C ALA A 195 -19.20 0.91 20.84
N SER A 196 -19.97 1.15 19.78
CA SER A 196 -21.22 1.93 19.87
C SER A 196 -22.41 1.12 20.40
N ILE A 197 -22.41 -0.20 20.20
CA ILE A 197 -23.55 -1.05 20.55
C ILE A 197 -23.53 -1.39 22.05
N GLY A 198 -22.36 -1.31 22.69
CA GLY A 198 -22.23 -1.40 24.16
C GLY A 198 -22.24 -2.83 24.72
N TYR A 199 -22.24 -3.85 23.86
CA TYR A 199 -22.05 -5.26 24.22
C TYR A 199 -20.57 -5.63 24.39
N TYR A 200 -19.63 -4.77 23.93
CA TYR A 200 -18.20 -5.01 24.03
C TYR A 200 -17.47 -3.76 24.53
N THR A 201 -16.73 -3.89 25.64
CA THR A 201 -15.86 -2.86 26.19
C THR A 201 -14.43 -3.40 26.21
N GLN A 202 -13.50 -2.73 25.54
CA GLN A 202 -12.08 -3.13 25.53
C GLN A 202 -11.45 -3.09 26.93
N GLU A 203 -12.02 -2.29 27.84
CA GLU A 203 -11.59 -2.13 29.23
C GLU A 203 -12.84 -2.07 30.13
N GLY A 204 -13.30 -3.22 30.67
CA GLY A 204 -14.39 -3.26 31.66
C GLY A 204 -15.44 -4.37 31.48
N ILE A 205 -16.47 -4.33 32.33
CA ILE A 205 -17.67 -5.18 32.24
C ILE A 205 -18.63 -4.51 31.24
N PRO A 206 -19.15 -5.22 30.23
CA PRO A 206 -20.06 -4.65 29.25
C PRO A 206 -21.32 -4.11 29.92
N THR A 207 -21.71 -2.89 29.55
CA THR A 207 -22.86 -2.19 30.13
C THR A 207 -24.23 -2.79 29.76
N ARG A 208 -24.27 -3.71 28.79
CA ARG A 208 -25.50 -4.39 28.33
C ARG A 208 -25.26 -5.88 28.17
N GLN A 209 -26.17 -6.70 28.71
CA GLN A 209 -26.26 -8.12 28.39
C GLN A 209 -27.04 -8.32 27.08
N LEU A 210 -26.54 -9.21 26.23
CA LEU A 210 -27.17 -9.59 24.97
C LEU A 210 -28.12 -10.76 25.22
N GLU A 211 -29.37 -10.64 24.79
CA GLU A 211 -30.31 -11.78 24.74
C GLU A 211 -29.89 -12.75 23.64
N SER A 212 -29.99 -14.06 23.91
CA SER A 212 -29.48 -15.11 23.02
C SER A 212 -30.19 -15.17 21.66
N ASP A 213 -31.40 -14.62 21.54
CA ASP A 213 -32.16 -14.56 20.29
C ASP A 213 -31.98 -13.24 19.54
N VAL A 214 -31.05 -12.36 19.92
CA VAL A 214 -30.86 -11.04 19.30
C VAL A 214 -29.44 -10.84 18.78
N CYS A 215 -29.31 -10.39 17.53
CA CYS A 215 -28.01 -10.12 16.91
C CYS A 215 -27.28 -8.96 17.61
N ALA A 216 -26.06 -9.20 18.09
CA ALA A 216 -25.22 -8.18 18.73
C ALA A 216 -24.84 -6.99 17.84
N VAL A 217 -24.99 -7.12 16.51
CA VAL A 217 -24.56 -6.10 15.53
C VAL A 217 -25.74 -5.27 15.04
N CYS A 218 -26.84 -5.93 14.69
CA CYS A 218 -28.01 -5.27 14.11
C CYS A 218 -29.26 -5.35 15.00
N GLY A 219 -29.23 -5.91 16.20
CA GLY A 219 -30.40 -5.92 17.10
C GLY A 219 -31.65 -6.66 16.59
N ASN A 220 -31.57 -7.34 15.44
CA ASN A 220 -32.64 -8.14 14.90
C ASN A 220 -32.69 -9.51 15.58
N LYS A 221 -33.87 -10.14 15.62
CA LYS A 221 -33.98 -11.51 16.11
C LYS A 221 -33.21 -12.47 15.21
N LEU A 222 -32.39 -13.33 15.83
CA LEU A 222 -31.77 -14.47 15.19
C LEU A 222 -32.87 -15.51 14.95
N LEU A 223 -33.16 -15.79 13.67
CA LEU A 223 -34.15 -16.78 13.26
C LEU A 223 -33.61 -18.21 13.28
N VAL A 224 -32.34 -18.40 13.68
CA VAL A 224 -31.60 -19.65 13.59
C VAL A 224 -30.80 -19.86 14.88
N GLY A 225 -30.65 -21.13 15.30
CA GLY A 225 -29.91 -21.50 16.50
C GLY A 225 -28.40 -21.23 16.38
N VAL A 226 -27.70 -21.25 17.51
CA VAL A 226 -26.26 -20.90 17.64
C VAL A 226 -25.33 -21.77 16.76
N ASP A 227 -25.78 -22.96 16.36
CA ASP A 227 -24.99 -23.97 15.63
C ASP A 227 -25.43 -24.19 14.17
N GLU A 228 -26.32 -23.36 13.62
CA GLU A 228 -26.84 -23.49 12.25
C GLU A 228 -26.47 -22.27 11.38
N GLU A 229 -26.28 -22.48 10.07
CA GLU A 229 -25.99 -21.38 9.13
C GLU A 229 -27.13 -20.36 9.11
N GLY A 230 -26.80 -19.12 9.49
CA GLY A 230 -27.78 -18.04 9.63
C GLY A 230 -28.41 -17.62 8.29
N VAL A 231 -29.71 -17.84 8.14
CA VAL A 231 -30.54 -17.23 7.09
C VAL A 231 -31.05 -15.89 7.60
N LEU A 232 -30.61 -14.79 6.98
CA LEU A 232 -31.11 -13.46 7.28
C LEU A 232 -32.46 -13.26 6.58
N GLY A 233 -33.55 -13.32 7.35
CA GLY A 233 -34.86 -12.88 6.87
C GLY A 233 -34.85 -11.37 6.59
N GLU A 234 -35.20 -10.99 5.36
CA GLU A 234 -35.57 -9.61 5.05
C GLU A 234 -36.87 -9.31 5.80
N SER A 235 -36.80 -8.42 6.80
CA SER A 235 -37.99 -7.82 7.39
C SER A 235 -38.36 -6.61 6.53
N ASP A 236 -39.52 -6.68 5.89
CA ASP A 236 -40.24 -5.57 5.26
C ASP A 236 -40.45 -4.37 6.22
#